data_AF-A0A932QRK5-F1
#
_entry.id   AF-A0A932QRK5-F1
#
_cell.length_a   1.000
_cell.length_b   1.000
_cell.length_c   1.000
_cell.angle_alpha   90.00
_cell.angle_beta   90.00
_cell.angle_gamma   90.00
#
_symmetry.space_group_name_H-M   'P 1'
#
loop_
_entity.id
_entity.type
_entity.pdbx_description
1 polymer ?
#
loop_
_entity_poly.entity_id
_entity_poly.type
_entity_poly.pdbx_seq_one_letter_code
_entity_poly.pdbx_strand_id
1 'polypeptide(L)'
;MAQNLYKKIKELREQNKFSQEYLAEQLRVSRPTYMQIEKGERDITVPEARKLALIFGLSLEDFLGDEVSALPDVVLKKEKAKKKESDIRIVMPRADVKKFKEVLLYVLSKIGAKPNIGETALYKLLYFIDFDFYEKFESQLTGARYIKNHYGPTPVEFKKIVEGMEKKGEVERVKSSYFQYDQKKYLPRREPDLSNLSAQEIKHIDEVLARLSDKNANELSAYSHSDVPWRVHKPGETISYESVFYRDEDHSVRNYDDEL
;
A
#
# COMPACT_ATOMS: atom_id res chain seq x y z
N MET A 1 -28.02 -15.81 -10.73
CA MET A 1 -28.04 -14.89 -9.57
C MET A 1 -27.53 -15.65 -8.36
N ALA A 2 -26.24 -15.47 -8.10
CA ALA A 2 -25.48 -15.86 -6.90
C ALA A 2 -25.10 -17.33 -6.74
N GLN A 3 -24.84 -18.09 -7.81
CA GLN A 3 -24.58 -19.53 -7.64
C GLN A 3 -23.15 -19.89 -7.23
N ASN A 4 -22.22 -18.94 -7.11
CA ASN A 4 -20.87 -19.19 -6.57
C ASN A 4 -20.30 -18.07 -5.68
N LEU A 5 -21.14 -17.15 -5.15
CA LEU A 5 -20.65 -16.02 -4.35
C LEU A 5 -19.87 -16.48 -3.10
N TYR A 6 -20.33 -17.53 -2.41
CA TYR A 6 -19.62 -18.11 -1.27
C TYR A 6 -18.24 -18.69 -1.62
N LYS A 7 -18.10 -19.32 -2.81
CA LYS A 7 -16.80 -19.81 -3.31
C LYS A 7 -15.87 -18.65 -3.61
N LYS A 8 -16.38 -17.61 -4.26
CA LYS A 8 -15.65 -16.38 -4.56
C LYS A 8 -15.16 -15.69 -3.29
N ILE A 9 -15.99 -15.62 -2.25
CA ILE A 9 -15.61 -15.08 -0.93
C ILE A 9 -14.44 -15.89 -0.34
N LYS A 10 -14.52 -17.22 -0.38
CA LYS A 10 -13.44 -18.09 0.12
C LYS A 10 -12.14 -17.93 -0.69
N GLU A 11 -12.22 -17.88 -2.02
CA GLU A 11 -11.07 -17.65 -2.90
C GLU A 11 -10.43 -16.29 -2.64
N LEU A 12 -11.23 -15.22 -2.53
CA LEU A 12 -10.74 -13.88 -2.20
C LEU A 12 -10.10 -13.85 -0.81
N ARG A 13 -10.68 -14.55 0.18
CA ARG A 13 -10.08 -14.70 1.51
C ARG A 13 -8.71 -15.36 1.42
N GLU A 14 -8.58 -16.46 0.69
CA GLU A 14 -7.33 -17.23 0.58
C GLU A 14 -6.26 -16.48 -0.23
N GLN A 15 -6.63 -15.84 -1.34
CA GLN A 15 -5.73 -15.01 -2.15
C GLN A 15 -5.16 -13.82 -1.37
N ASN A 16 -5.98 -13.22 -0.51
CA ASN A 16 -5.57 -12.14 0.37
C ASN A 16 -5.00 -12.64 1.72
N LYS A 17 -4.90 -13.96 1.91
CA LYS A 17 -4.37 -14.63 3.11
C LYS A 17 -5.07 -14.23 4.42
N PHE A 18 -6.36 -13.90 4.34
CA PHE A 18 -7.17 -13.58 5.53
C PHE A 18 -7.60 -14.86 6.26
N SER A 19 -7.63 -14.80 7.60
CA SER A 19 -8.23 -15.86 8.40
C SER A 19 -9.76 -15.72 8.41
N GLN A 20 -10.45 -16.83 8.66
CA GLN A 20 -11.91 -16.81 8.84
C GLN A 20 -12.32 -15.98 10.07
N GLU A 21 -11.48 -15.97 11.11
CA GLU A 21 -11.68 -15.15 12.31
C GLU A 21 -11.66 -13.66 11.97
N TYR A 22 -10.65 -13.23 11.21
CA TYR A 22 -10.49 -11.83 10.82
C TYR A 22 -11.71 -11.32 10.04
N LEU A 23 -12.19 -12.07 9.03
CA LEU A 23 -13.35 -11.62 8.26
C LEU A 23 -14.65 -11.69 9.08
N ALA A 24 -14.77 -12.63 10.02
CA ALA A 24 -15.89 -12.67 10.95
C ALA A 24 -15.95 -11.40 11.82
N GLU A 25 -14.82 -10.99 12.40
CA GLU A 25 -14.69 -9.76 13.17
C GLU A 25 -15.07 -8.51 12.34
N GLN A 26 -14.56 -8.41 11.11
CA GLN A 26 -14.87 -7.27 10.23
C GLN A 26 -16.36 -7.18 9.87
N LEU A 27 -17.01 -8.34 9.69
CA LEU A 27 -18.44 -8.41 9.44
C LEU A 27 -19.29 -8.28 10.71
N ARG A 28 -18.67 -8.31 11.90
CA ARG A 28 -19.34 -8.36 13.22
C ARG A 28 -20.27 -9.57 13.34
N VAL A 29 -19.79 -10.72 12.86
CA VAL A 29 -20.47 -12.01 13.00
C VAL A 29 -19.55 -12.98 13.73
N SER A 30 -20.11 -14.07 14.27
CA SER A 30 -19.28 -15.10 14.88
C SER A 30 -18.46 -15.85 13.82
N ARG A 31 -17.28 -16.35 14.18
CA ARG A 31 -16.46 -17.18 13.29
C ARG A 31 -17.23 -18.39 12.71
N PRO A 32 -18.05 -19.13 13.50
CA PRO A 32 -18.93 -20.15 12.93
C PRO A 32 -19.91 -19.62 11.89
N THR A 33 -20.49 -18.43 12.11
CA THR A 33 -21.39 -17.78 11.14
C THR A 33 -20.67 -17.47 9.84
N TYR A 34 -19.45 -16.94 9.90
CA TYR A 34 -18.65 -16.68 8.71
C TYR A 34 -18.27 -17.96 7.96
N MET A 35 -17.93 -19.03 8.69
CA MET A 35 -17.69 -20.35 8.10
C MET A 35 -18.90 -20.89 7.33
N GLN A 36 -20.11 -20.69 7.85
CA GLN A 36 -21.35 -21.08 7.15
C GLN A 36 -21.56 -20.28 5.86
N ILE A 37 -21.15 -19.00 5.83
CA ILE A 37 -21.18 -18.17 4.62
C ILE A 37 -20.25 -18.77 3.56
N GLU A 38 -19.00 -19.11 3.90
CA GLU A 38 -18.05 -19.70 2.92
C GLU A 38 -18.44 -21.09 2.42
N LYS A 39 -19.24 -21.82 3.20
CA LYS A 39 -19.80 -23.12 2.80
C LYS A 39 -21.08 -23.00 1.97
N GLY A 40 -21.66 -21.79 1.86
CA GLY A 40 -22.96 -21.58 1.22
C GLY A 40 -24.14 -22.09 2.05
N GLU A 41 -23.93 -22.38 3.34
CA GLU A 41 -24.98 -22.78 4.28
C GLU A 41 -25.77 -21.57 4.78
N ARG A 42 -25.19 -20.37 4.68
CA ARG A 42 -25.82 -19.08 5.02
C ARG A 42 -25.59 -18.06 3.91
N ASP A 43 -26.67 -17.43 3.47
CA ASP A 43 -26.58 -16.30 2.54
C ASP A 43 -25.92 -15.08 3.18
N ILE A 44 -25.25 -14.29 2.35
CA ILE A 44 -24.68 -13.01 2.75
C ILE A 44 -25.69 -11.89 2.57
N THR A 45 -25.80 -10.99 3.54
CA THR A 45 -26.65 -9.79 3.42
C THR A 45 -25.97 -8.71 2.58
N VAL A 46 -26.74 -7.80 1.99
CA VAL A 46 -26.17 -6.69 1.19
C VAL A 46 -25.18 -5.80 1.97
N PRO A 47 -25.40 -5.47 3.26
CA PRO A 47 -24.40 -4.76 4.06
C PRO A 47 -23.11 -5.55 4.28
N GLU A 48 -23.20 -6.86 4.53
CA GLU A 48 -22.03 -7.75 4.66
C GLU A 48 -21.27 -7.84 3.33
N ALA A 49 -21.99 -7.97 2.21
CA ALA A 49 -21.42 -7.99 0.86
C ALA A 49 -20.67 -6.69 0.54
N ARG A 50 -21.23 -5.52 0.89
CA ARG A 50 -20.54 -4.22 0.76
C ARG A 50 -19.26 -4.16 1.57
N LYS A 51 -19.29 -4.63 2.82
CA LYS A 51 -18.09 -4.66 3.67
C LYS A 51 -17.03 -5.58 3.08
N LEU A 52 -17.40 -6.79 2.64
CA LEU A 52 -16.46 -7.69 1.98
C LEU A 52 -15.89 -7.09 0.69
N ALA A 53 -16.72 -6.47 -0.16
CA ALA A 53 -16.25 -5.79 -1.36
C ALA A 53 -15.19 -4.72 -1.03
N LEU A 54 -15.43 -3.90 0.00
CA LEU A 54 -14.46 -2.91 0.48
C LEU A 54 -13.16 -3.55 1.02
N ILE A 55 -13.27 -4.64 1.80
CA ILE A 55 -12.12 -5.36 2.34
C ILE A 55 -11.25 -5.96 1.21
N PHE A 56 -11.89 -6.44 0.15
CA PHE A 56 -11.22 -7.02 -1.02
C PHE A 56 -10.81 -5.99 -2.07
N GLY A 57 -11.13 -4.69 -1.89
CA GLY A 57 -10.82 -3.63 -2.84
C GLY A 57 -11.58 -3.74 -4.16
N LEU A 58 -12.80 -4.28 -4.13
CA LEU A 58 -13.68 -4.47 -5.29
C LEU A 58 -14.90 -3.54 -5.22
N SER A 59 -15.48 -3.21 -6.38
CA SER A 59 -16.82 -2.62 -6.43
C SER A 59 -17.88 -3.64 -6.00
N LEU A 60 -19.07 -3.18 -5.57
CA LEU A 60 -20.13 -4.09 -5.16
C LEU A 60 -20.65 -4.92 -6.34
N GLU A 61 -20.70 -4.32 -7.53
CA GLU A 61 -21.09 -4.97 -8.78
C GLU A 61 -20.09 -6.07 -9.16
N ASP A 62 -18.78 -5.77 -9.13
CA ASP A 62 -17.72 -6.75 -9.41
C ASP A 62 -17.69 -7.87 -8.38
N PHE A 63 -18.04 -7.57 -7.12
CA PHE A 63 -18.14 -8.56 -6.06
C PHE A 63 -19.32 -9.52 -6.27
N LEU A 64 -20.50 -9.00 -6.65
CA LEU A 64 -21.73 -9.78 -6.82
C LEU A 64 -21.89 -10.48 -8.19
N GLY A 65 -21.11 -10.11 -9.20
CA GLY A 65 -21.18 -10.70 -10.55
C GLY A 65 -20.83 -12.20 -10.60
N ASP A 66 -21.62 -12.97 -11.38
CA ASP A 66 -21.60 -14.44 -11.49
C ASP A 66 -20.57 -15.00 -12.51
N GLU A 67 -19.86 -14.17 -13.28
CA GLU A 67 -18.97 -14.67 -14.36
C GLU A 67 -17.46 -14.46 -14.13
N VAL A 68 -16.75 -15.59 -14.16
CA VAL A 68 -15.52 -15.74 -14.95
C VAL A 68 -15.96 -15.73 -16.42
N SER A 69 -16.08 -14.55 -17.05
CA SER A 69 -16.60 -14.46 -18.41
C SER A 69 -15.53 -14.94 -19.41
N ALA A 70 -15.70 -16.17 -19.90
CA ALA A 70 -15.15 -16.60 -21.17
C ALA A 70 -15.71 -15.70 -22.29
N LEU A 71 -14.82 -15.33 -23.21
CA LEU A 71 -15.06 -14.44 -24.34
C LEU A 71 -16.14 -14.98 -25.30
N PRO A 72 -17.02 -14.13 -25.87
CA PRO A 72 -17.62 -14.38 -27.18
C PRO A 72 -16.75 -13.81 -28.30
N ASP A 73 -16.46 -14.66 -29.28
CA ASP A 73 -15.71 -14.37 -30.51
C ASP A 73 -16.35 -13.28 -31.37
N VAL A 74 -15.55 -12.29 -31.79
CA VAL A 74 -15.73 -11.61 -33.09
C VAL A 74 -14.39 -11.61 -33.82
N VAL A 75 -14.37 -12.38 -34.90
CA VAL A 75 -13.26 -12.63 -35.82
C VAL A 75 -12.80 -11.34 -36.49
N LEU A 76 -11.57 -10.89 -36.21
CA LEU A 76 -10.74 -10.15 -37.16
C LEU A 76 -9.26 -10.53 -36.99
N LYS A 77 -8.58 -10.63 -38.13
CA LYS A 77 -7.38 -11.41 -38.40
C LYS A 77 -6.14 -11.05 -37.55
N LYS A 78 -5.35 -12.10 -37.31
CA LYS A 78 -4.13 -12.21 -36.50
C LYS A 78 -3.11 -11.09 -36.77
N GLU A 79 -2.65 -10.44 -35.71
CA GLU A 79 -1.25 -10.46 -35.23
C GLU A 79 -1.19 -10.10 -33.73
N LYS A 80 -0.21 -10.68 -33.01
CA LYS A 80 -0.34 -11.18 -31.62
C LYS A 80 -0.32 -10.12 -30.50
N ALA A 81 -1.43 -10.06 -29.77
CA ALA A 81 -1.64 -10.03 -28.30
C ALA A 81 -0.71 -9.20 -27.37
N LYS A 82 -1.30 -8.19 -26.71
CA LYS A 82 -1.08 -7.88 -25.28
C LYS A 82 -2.41 -7.50 -24.60
N LYS A 83 -2.76 -8.26 -23.55
CA LYS A 83 -3.95 -8.09 -22.69
C LYS A 83 -3.88 -6.73 -21.99
N LYS A 84 -5.02 -6.01 -21.96
CA LYS A 84 -5.20 -4.75 -21.23
C LYS A 84 -5.11 -4.99 -19.72
N GLU A 85 -3.99 -4.58 -19.13
CA GLU A 85 -3.84 -4.30 -17.70
C GLU A 85 -4.92 -3.26 -17.29
N SER A 86 -5.52 -3.42 -16.11
CA SER A 86 -6.31 -2.37 -15.48
C SER A 86 -5.40 -1.19 -15.21
N ASP A 87 -5.42 -0.24 -16.14
CA ASP A 87 -4.45 0.84 -16.21
C ASP A 87 -4.75 1.87 -15.11
N ILE A 88 -4.23 1.64 -13.89
CA ILE A 88 -4.08 2.70 -12.88
C ILE A 88 -3.21 3.77 -13.54
N ARG A 89 -3.81 4.80 -14.12
CA ARG A 89 -3.06 5.90 -14.73
C ARG A 89 -2.22 6.54 -13.61
N ILE A 90 -0.92 6.69 -13.83
CA ILE A 90 -0.06 7.40 -12.90
C ILE A 90 -0.49 8.88 -12.98
N VAL A 91 -1.14 9.38 -11.93
CA VAL A 91 -1.55 10.79 -11.78
C VAL A 91 -0.43 11.56 -11.07
N MET A 92 0.82 11.30 -11.47
CA MET A 92 2.02 11.92 -10.95
C MET A 92 2.84 12.43 -12.14
N PRO A 93 3.34 13.67 -12.10
CA PRO A 93 4.24 14.19 -13.12
C PRO A 93 5.42 13.26 -13.38
N ARG A 94 5.90 13.19 -14.65
CA ARG A 94 7.00 12.29 -15.02
C ARG A 94 8.30 12.56 -14.23
N ALA A 95 8.56 13.81 -13.89
CA ALA A 95 9.72 14.21 -13.09
C ALA A 95 9.65 13.58 -11.69
N ASP A 96 8.48 13.63 -11.06
CA ASP A 96 8.24 13.07 -9.72
C ASP A 96 8.32 11.55 -9.73
N VAL A 97 7.86 10.89 -10.80
CA VAL A 97 8.08 9.44 -10.98
C VAL A 97 9.57 9.09 -11.04
N LYS A 98 10.39 9.90 -11.72
CA LYS A 98 11.84 9.67 -11.78
C LYS A 98 12.43 9.81 -10.37
N LYS A 99 12.13 10.91 -9.67
CA LYS A 99 12.63 11.14 -8.31
C LYS A 99 12.19 10.04 -7.34
N PHE A 100 10.91 9.64 -7.38
CA PHE A 100 10.39 8.55 -6.55
C PHE A 100 11.19 7.25 -6.72
N LYS A 101 11.56 6.89 -7.96
CA LYS A 101 12.37 5.69 -8.22
C LYS A 101 13.75 5.77 -7.59
N GLU A 102 14.42 6.91 -7.70
CA GLU A 102 15.76 7.08 -7.13
C GLU A 102 15.72 7.14 -5.60
N VAL A 103 14.69 7.75 -5.02
CA VAL A 103 14.44 7.72 -3.57
C VAL A 103 14.17 6.29 -3.10
N LEU A 104 13.31 5.54 -3.81
CA LEU A 104 13.03 4.14 -3.49
C LEU A 104 14.31 3.30 -3.54
N LEU A 105 15.13 3.43 -4.58
CA LEU A 105 16.40 2.72 -4.68
C LEU A 105 17.37 3.10 -3.56
N TYR A 106 17.45 4.39 -3.20
CA TYR A 106 18.27 4.87 -2.10
C TYR A 106 17.84 4.26 -0.77
N VAL A 107 16.54 4.33 -0.44
CA VAL A 107 15.97 3.70 0.76
C VAL A 107 16.26 2.20 0.78
N LEU A 108 15.98 1.49 -0.32
CA LEU A 108 16.21 0.05 -0.42
C LEU A 108 17.71 -0.33 -0.29
N SER A 109 18.61 0.50 -0.80
CA SER A 109 20.06 0.27 -0.67
C SER A 109 20.54 0.36 0.78
N LYS A 110 19.87 1.16 1.62
CA LYS A 110 20.21 1.35 3.04
C LYS A 110 19.56 0.30 3.94
N ILE A 111 18.30 -0.05 3.68
CA ILE A 111 17.48 -0.82 4.62
C ILE A 111 16.75 -2.03 4.02
N GLY A 112 16.78 -2.23 2.71
CA GLY A 112 16.01 -3.30 2.03
C GLY A 112 16.38 -4.71 2.49
N ALA A 113 17.63 -4.91 2.94
CA ALA A 113 18.10 -6.18 3.48
C ALA A 113 17.62 -6.44 4.92
N LYS A 114 17.23 -5.42 5.70
CA LYS A 114 16.86 -5.58 7.12
C LYS A 114 15.67 -6.55 7.29
N PRO A 115 15.69 -7.45 8.28
CA PRO A 115 14.66 -8.51 8.42
C PRO A 115 13.26 -7.95 8.71
N ASN A 116 13.16 -6.85 9.46
CA ASN A 116 11.90 -6.18 9.80
C ASN A 116 11.31 -5.35 8.65
N ILE A 117 12.01 -5.19 7.53
CA ILE A 117 11.58 -4.37 6.39
C ILE A 117 10.89 -5.22 5.32
N GLY A 118 9.56 -5.23 5.35
CA GLY A 118 8.71 -5.73 4.27
C GLY A 118 7.93 -4.61 3.59
N GLU A 119 7.09 -4.96 2.61
CA GLU A 119 6.26 -4.02 1.83
C GLU A 119 5.51 -2.99 2.69
N THR A 120 4.78 -3.42 3.73
CA THR A 120 4.02 -2.52 4.60
C THR A 120 4.92 -1.59 5.43
N ALA A 121 6.09 -2.05 5.86
CA ALA A 121 7.05 -1.22 6.59
C ALA A 121 7.66 -0.16 5.67
N LEU A 122 8.00 -0.56 4.44
CA LEU A 122 8.51 0.33 3.41
C LEU A 122 7.50 1.44 3.06
N TYR A 123 6.20 1.13 2.99
CA TYR A 123 5.16 2.14 2.76
C TYR A 123 5.13 3.22 3.84
N LYS A 124 5.24 2.81 5.10
CA LYS A 124 5.27 3.74 6.24
C LYS A 124 6.51 4.61 6.21
N LEU A 125 7.66 4.04 5.87
CA LEU A 125 8.90 4.81 5.76
C LEU A 125 8.85 5.84 4.62
N LEU A 126 8.33 5.45 3.44
CA LEU A 126 8.14 6.39 2.33
C LEU A 126 7.18 7.52 2.71
N TYR A 127 6.08 7.17 3.39
CA TYR A 127 5.13 8.13 3.92
C TYR A 127 5.78 9.16 4.85
N PHE A 128 6.56 8.71 5.86
CA PHE A 128 7.26 9.63 6.76
C PHE A 128 8.35 10.44 6.05
N ILE A 129 9.07 9.85 5.08
CA ILE A 129 10.04 10.59 4.26
C ILE A 129 9.36 11.78 3.58
N ASP A 130 8.20 11.56 2.95
CA ASP A 130 7.47 12.62 2.25
C ASP A 130 6.82 13.64 3.19
N PHE A 131 6.11 13.18 4.21
CA PHE A 131 5.31 14.04 5.09
C PHE A 131 6.19 14.85 6.04
N ASP A 132 7.24 14.25 6.59
CA ASP A 132 8.19 14.97 7.45
C ASP A 132 8.97 16.02 6.63
N PHE A 133 9.24 15.75 5.35
CA PHE A 133 9.91 16.72 4.48
C PHE A 133 8.99 17.91 4.20
N TYR A 134 7.72 17.63 3.93
CA TYR A 134 6.72 18.66 3.72
C TYR A 134 6.46 19.51 4.97
N GLU A 135 6.47 18.92 6.16
CA GLU A 135 6.34 19.67 7.41
C GLU A 135 7.49 20.66 7.64
N LYS A 136 8.73 20.23 7.34
CA LYS A 136 9.94 21.04 7.53
C LYS A 136 10.11 22.14 6.47
N PHE A 137 9.76 21.84 5.22
CA PHE A 137 10.17 22.66 4.07
C PHE A 137 9.02 23.09 3.16
N GLU A 138 7.79 22.68 3.48
CA GLU A 138 6.56 23.04 2.74
C GLU A 138 6.61 22.64 1.25
N SER A 139 7.50 21.69 0.92
CA SER A 139 7.70 21.14 -0.42
C SER A 139 7.60 19.62 -0.35
N GLN A 140 7.11 18.99 -1.41
CA GLN A 140 7.02 17.53 -1.49
C GLN A 140 8.37 16.95 -1.94
N LEU A 141 8.82 15.87 -1.31
CA LEU A 141 10.07 15.20 -1.70
C LEU A 141 9.84 14.34 -2.95
N THR A 142 8.97 13.34 -2.88
CA THR A 142 8.61 12.50 -4.04
C THR A 142 7.29 12.91 -4.70
N GLY A 143 6.40 13.55 -3.95
CA GLY A 143 5.05 13.90 -4.42
C GLY A 143 4.10 12.71 -4.53
N ALA A 144 4.43 11.56 -3.94
CA ALA A 144 3.54 10.41 -3.91
C ALA A 144 2.24 10.71 -3.16
N ARG A 145 1.14 10.13 -3.66
CA ARG A 145 -0.15 10.21 -2.97
C ARG A 145 -0.31 9.00 -2.08
N TYR A 146 -0.77 9.24 -0.86
CA TYR A 146 -0.96 8.19 0.13
C TYR A 146 -2.43 8.07 0.46
N ILE A 147 -2.95 6.84 0.52
CA ILE A 147 -4.32 6.57 1.00
C ILE A 147 -4.30 5.95 2.39
N LYS A 148 -5.29 6.28 3.21
CA LYS A 148 -5.48 5.64 4.51
C LYS A 148 -6.00 4.21 4.32
N ASN A 149 -5.15 3.22 4.60
CA ASN A 149 -5.53 1.81 4.65
C ASN A 149 -5.44 1.24 6.06
N HIS A 150 -6.02 0.05 6.26
CA HIS A 150 -6.09 -0.62 7.55
C HIS A 150 -4.72 -0.83 8.22
N TYR A 151 -3.67 -1.10 7.43
CA TYR A 151 -2.32 -1.35 7.91
C TYR A 151 -1.39 -0.13 7.84
N GLY A 152 -1.94 1.07 7.65
CA GLY A 152 -1.19 2.31 7.55
C GLY A 152 -1.37 3.03 6.20
N PRO A 153 -0.63 4.13 5.99
CA PRO A 153 -0.64 4.86 4.73
C PRO A 153 -0.08 3.99 3.60
N THR A 154 -0.72 4.04 2.43
CA THR A 154 -0.29 3.27 1.24
C THR A 154 -0.02 4.21 0.07
N PRO A 155 1.20 4.24 -0.49
CA PRO A 155 1.50 5.01 -1.69
C PRO A 155 0.77 4.44 -2.92
N VAL A 156 -0.07 5.26 -3.55
CA VAL A 156 -0.96 4.85 -4.65
C VAL A 156 -0.17 4.40 -5.88
N GLU A 157 0.88 5.13 -6.22
CA GLU A 157 1.68 4.91 -7.43
C GLU A 157 2.69 3.76 -7.29
N PHE A 158 2.97 3.31 -6.06
CA PHE A 158 4.08 2.39 -5.76
C PHE A 158 4.03 1.12 -6.60
N LYS A 159 2.88 0.43 -6.61
CA LYS A 159 2.75 -0.87 -7.30
C LYS A 159 3.12 -0.75 -8.79
N LYS A 160 2.57 0.25 -9.48
CA LYS A 160 2.80 0.45 -10.91
C LYS A 160 4.24 0.92 -11.20
N ILE A 161 4.82 1.75 -10.33
CA ILE A 161 6.21 2.17 -10.47
C ILE A 161 7.15 0.97 -10.32
N VAL A 162 6.96 0.17 -9.26
CA VAL A 162 7.79 -1.01 -8.96
C VAL A 162 7.65 -2.08 -10.03
N GLU A 163 6.44 -2.38 -10.53
CA GLU A 163 6.27 -3.30 -11.66
C GLU A 163 7.07 -2.84 -12.90
N GLY A 164 7.12 -1.54 -13.15
CA GLY A 164 7.95 -0.96 -14.21
C GLY A 164 9.46 -1.10 -13.96
N MET A 165 9.89 -1.00 -12.70
CA MET A 165 11.28 -1.20 -12.28
C MET A 165 11.69 -2.67 -12.35
N GLU A 166 10.81 -3.60 -11.96
CA GLU A 166 11.01 -5.05 -12.07
C GLU A 166 11.19 -5.45 -13.55
N LYS A 167 10.32 -4.95 -14.44
CA LYS A 167 10.40 -5.19 -15.90
C LYS A 167 11.74 -4.70 -16.49
N LYS A 168 12.39 -3.72 -15.88
CA LYS A 168 13.69 -3.17 -16.29
C LYS A 168 14.88 -3.76 -15.54
N GLY A 169 14.65 -4.66 -14.59
CA GLY A 169 15.69 -5.23 -13.75
C GLY A 169 16.33 -4.23 -12.77
N GLU A 170 15.64 -3.15 -12.41
CA GLU A 170 16.14 -2.14 -11.47
C GLU A 170 15.90 -2.54 -10.00
N VAL A 171 14.83 -3.30 -9.75
CA VAL A 171 14.43 -3.82 -8.43
C VAL A 171 13.97 -5.26 -8.60
N GLU A 172 14.24 -6.10 -7.60
CA GLU A 172 13.73 -7.45 -7.52
C GLU A 172 12.81 -7.61 -6.32
N ARG A 173 11.64 -8.23 -6.52
CA ARG A 173 10.77 -8.67 -5.43
C ARG A 173 11.17 -10.07 -4.98
N VAL A 174 11.50 -10.21 -3.71
CA VAL A 174 11.82 -11.48 -3.07
C VAL A 174 10.69 -11.87 -2.12
N LYS A 175 10.31 -13.16 -2.14
CA LYS A 175 9.49 -13.75 -1.08
C LYS A 175 10.44 -14.34 -0.05
N SER A 176 10.42 -13.81 1.17
CA SER A 176 11.18 -14.38 2.29
C SER A 176 10.21 -14.87 3.35
N SER A 177 10.49 -16.03 3.94
CA SER A 177 9.86 -16.42 5.19
C SER A 177 10.53 -15.61 6.32
N TYR A 178 9.75 -14.80 7.01
CA TYR A 178 10.17 -14.21 8.29
C TYR A 178 9.24 -14.77 9.37
N PHE A 179 9.80 -15.53 10.31
CA PHE A 179 9.02 -16.38 11.22
C PHE A 179 8.09 -17.35 10.45
N GLN A 180 6.77 -17.26 10.64
CA GLN A 180 5.75 -18.14 10.05
C GLN A 180 5.00 -17.51 8.86
N TYR A 181 5.39 -16.31 8.42
CA TYR A 181 4.65 -15.55 7.40
C TYR A 181 5.52 -15.22 6.18
N ASP A 182 4.92 -15.29 5.00
CA ASP A 182 5.54 -14.81 3.76
C ASP A 182 5.61 -13.28 3.78
N GLN A 183 6.83 -12.75 3.73
CA GLN A 183 7.11 -11.33 3.58
C GLN A 183 7.47 -11.03 2.13
N LYS A 184 6.84 -10.00 1.55
CA LYS A 184 7.32 -9.41 0.30
C LYS A 184 8.39 -8.39 0.61
N LYS A 185 9.58 -8.59 0.05
CA LYS A 185 10.72 -7.67 0.15
C LYS A 185 11.11 -7.19 -1.24
N TYR A 186 11.75 -6.03 -1.26
CA TYR A 186 12.28 -5.42 -2.48
C TYR A 186 13.77 -5.21 -2.28
N LEU A 187 14.57 -5.67 -3.24
CA LEU A 187 16.03 -5.47 -3.24
C LEU A 187 16.42 -4.66 -4.47
N PRO A 188 17.28 -3.64 -4.31
CA PRO A 188 17.75 -2.86 -5.44
C PRO A 188 18.72 -3.71 -6.27
N ARG A 189 18.60 -3.64 -7.60
CA ARG A 189 19.50 -4.31 -8.55
C ARG A 189 20.45 -3.34 -9.26
N ARG A 190 20.34 -2.04 -8.95
CA ARG A 190 21.28 -0.99 -9.31
C ARG A 190 21.38 0.05 -8.20
N GLU A 191 22.44 0.85 -8.25
CA GLU A 191 22.57 2.02 -7.39
C GLU A 191 21.57 3.14 -7.81
N PRO A 192 21.12 3.95 -6.83
CA PRO A 192 20.29 5.13 -7.11
C PRO A 192 21.10 6.21 -7.83
N ASP A 193 20.47 6.89 -8.79
CA ASP A 193 20.98 8.12 -9.39
C ASP A 193 20.65 9.32 -8.49
N LEU A 194 21.66 9.79 -7.75
CA LEU A 194 21.51 10.89 -6.81
C LEU A 194 21.53 12.29 -7.46
N SER A 195 21.70 12.39 -8.78
CA SER A 195 21.80 13.68 -9.49
C SER A 195 20.57 14.59 -9.32
N ASN A 196 19.41 14.01 -8.99
CA ASN A 196 18.15 14.72 -8.81
C ASN A 196 17.75 14.86 -7.33
N LEU A 197 18.66 14.54 -6.40
CA LEU A 197 18.45 14.65 -4.96
C LEU A 197 19.44 15.66 -4.38
N SER A 198 18.91 16.68 -3.73
CA SER A 198 19.71 17.64 -2.98
C SER A 198 20.32 17.00 -1.74
N ALA A 199 21.41 17.59 -1.23
CA ALA A 199 22.01 17.16 0.03
C ALA A 199 21.02 17.24 1.21
N GLN A 200 20.09 18.20 1.17
CA GLN A 200 19.03 18.35 2.17
C GLN A 200 18.03 17.18 2.14
N GLU A 201 17.58 16.77 0.95
CA GLU A 201 16.69 15.62 0.78
C GLU A 201 17.38 14.32 1.21
N ILE A 202 18.64 14.11 0.84
CA ILE A 202 19.41 12.93 1.25
C ILE A 202 19.56 12.88 2.77
N LYS A 203 19.97 13.99 3.39
CA LYS A 203 20.10 14.10 4.85
C LYS A 203 18.78 13.80 5.53
N HIS A 204 17.67 14.35 5.03
CA HIS A 204 16.34 14.12 5.55
C HIS A 204 15.93 12.65 5.48
N ILE A 205 16.16 11.98 4.34
CA ILE A 205 15.90 10.55 4.21
C ILE A 205 16.70 9.76 5.25
N ASP A 206 17.99 10.05 5.40
CA ASP A 206 18.85 9.36 6.38
C ASP A 206 18.37 9.59 7.82
N GLU A 207 17.94 10.80 8.18
CA GLU A 207 17.36 11.13 9.50
C GLU A 207 16.08 10.33 9.78
N VAL A 208 15.17 10.22 8.80
CA VAL A 208 13.93 9.43 8.94
C VAL A 208 14.25 7.94 9.08
N LEU A 209 15.18 7.42 8.27
CA LEU A 209 15.58 6.02 8.34
C LEU A 209 16.27 5.69 9.68
N ALA A 210 17.12 6.57 10.20
CA ALA A 210 17.75 6.38 11.50
C ALA A 210 16.70 6.32 12.63
N ARG A 211 15.64 7.12 12.53
CA ARG A 211 14.57 7.20 13.54
C ARG A 211 13.62 6.00 13.51
N LEU A 212 13.31 5.48 12.32
CA LEU A 212 12.15 4.58 12.13
C LEU A 212 12.50 3.19 11.61
N SER A 213 13.64 2.99 10.94
CA SER A 213 13.91 1.74 10.22
C SER A 213 14.23 0.54 11.11
N ASP A 214 14.57 0.75 12.39
CA ASP A 214 14.83 -0.32 13.36
C ASP A 214 13.60 -0.68 14.21
N LYS A 215 12.50 0.06 14.06
CA LYS A 215 11.22 -0.28 14.72
C LYS A 215 10.70 -1.62 14.21
N ASN A 216 10.15 -2.42 15.10
CA ASN A 216 9.45 -3.64 14.72
C ASN A 216 8.10 -3.31 14.06
N ALA A 217 7.45 -4.33 13.47
CA ALA A 217 6.20 -4.14 12.74
C ALA A 217 5.09 -3.52 13.59
N ASN A 218 5.01 -3.86 14.89
CA ASN A 218 3.98 -3.33 15.78
C ASN A 218 4.27 -1.86 16.14
N GLU A 219 5.52 -1.55 16.49
CA GLU A 219 5.95 -0.18 16.82
C GLU A 219 5.74 0.78 15.65
N LEU A 220 6.19 0.39 14.45
CA LEU A 220 6.05 1.24 13.27
C LEU A 220 4.58 1.39 12.85
N SER A 221 3.77 0.34 13.04
CA SER A 221 2.33 0.43 12.78
C SER A 221 1.63 1.34 13.78
N ALA A 222 1.90 1.18 15.07
CA ALA A 222 1.37 2.05 16.12
C ALA A 222 1.73 3.52 15.82
N TYR A 223 3.01 3.79 15.51
CA TYR A 223 3.49 5.12 15.17
C TYR A 223 2.76 5.74 13.96
N SER A 224 2.61 4.99 12.86
CA SER A 224 1.85 5.47 11.71
C SER A 224 0.35 5.65 11.98
N HIS A 225 -0.22 4.89 12.91
CA HIS A 225 -1.65 4.96 13.25
C HIS A 225 -1.95 6.07 14.27
N SER A 226 -0.94 6.51 15.04
CA SER A 226 -1.03 7.66 15.95
C SER A 226 -0.79 8.99 15.24
N ASP A 227 -0.14 8.99 14.09
CA ASP A 227 0.15 10.20 13.32
C ASP A 227 -1.14 10.92 12.86
N VAL A 228 -1.18 12.24 13.03
CA VAL A 228 -2.37 13.07 12.81
C VAL A 228 -2.90 12.98 11.38
N PRO A 229 -2.07 13.11 10.32
CA PRO A 229 -2.54 12.93 8.94
C PRO A 229 -3.25 11.60 8.72
N TRP A 230 -2.72 10.49 9.25
CA TRP A 230 -3.38 9.21 9.10
C TRP A 230 -4.69 9.13 9.90
N ARG A 231 -4.75 9.69 11.12
CA ARG A 231 -5.94 9.63 11.98
C ARG A 231 -7.14 10.38 11.42
N VAL A 232 -6.93 11.59 10.92
CA VAL A 232 -8.04 12.51 10.58
C VAL A 232 -8.76 12.16 9.27
N HIS A 233 -8.13 11.40 8.39
CA HIS A 233 -8.74 10.96 7.13
C HIS A 233 -9.60 9.70 7.29
N LYS A 234 -10.54 9.47 6.37
CA LYS A 234 -11.39 8.27 6.32
C LYS A 234 -10.67 7.11 5.63
N PRO A 235 -11.01 5.84 5.93
CA PRO A 235 -10.48 4.70 5.20
C PRO A 235 -10.69 4.85 3.67
N GLY A 236 -9.63 4.63 2.89
CA GLY A 236 -9.59 4.78 1.43
C GLY A 236 -9.39 6.21 0.93
N GLU A 237 -9.44 7.21 1.81
CA GLU A 237 -9.25 8.61 1.44
C GLU A 237 -7.77 8.93 1.20
N THR A 238 -7.48 9.84 0.27
CA THR A 238 -6.13 10.39 0.08
C THR A 238 -5.78 11.28 1.27
N ILE A 239 -4.64 11.02 1.89
CA ILE A 239 -4.12 11.77 3.02
C ILE A 239 -3.53 13.08 2.48
N SER A 240 -4.07 14.20 2.95
CA SER A 240 -3.57 15.55 2.64
C SER A 240 -2.23 15.80 3.35
N TYR A 241 -1.25 16.33 2.61
CA TYR A 241 0.06 16.71 3.14
C TYR A 241 -0.06 17.81 4.20
N GLU A 242 -0.98 18.76 4.00
CA GLU A 242 -1.23 19.91 4.85
C GLU A 242 -1.65 19.52 6.28
N SER A 243 -2.13 18.28 6.47
CA SER A 243 -2.47 17.80 7.81
C SER A 243 -1.28 17.59 8.74
N VAL A 244 -0.03 17.66 8.24
CA VAL A 244 1.18 17.63 9.09
C VAL A 244 1.29 18.85 10.01
N PHE A 245 0.72 19.99 9.64
CA PHE A 245 0.75 21.21 10.46
C PHE A 245 -0.14 21.14 11.71
N TYR A 246 -0.86 20.03 11.88
CA TYR A 246 -1.66 19.72 13.07
C TYR A 246 -1.08 18.56 13.88
N ARG A 247 0.16 18.13 13.58
CA ARG A 247 0.84 17.07 14.34
C ARG A 247 1.07 17.49 15.78
N ASP A 248 1.03 16.50 16.66
CA ASP A 248 1.45 16.62 18.05
C ASP A 248 2.98 16.48 18.18
N GLU A 249 3.50 16.75 19.38
CA GLU A 249 4.94 16.70 19.69
C GLU A 249 5.57 15.32 19.44
N ASP A 250 4.78 14.23 19.45
CA ASP A 250 5.26 12.87 19.22
C ASP A 250 5.64 12.62 17.74
N HIS A 251 5.06 13.38 16.81
CA HIS A 251 5.24 13.21 15.37
C HIS A 251 5.86 14.41 14.68
N SER A 252 5.66 15.61 15.23
CA SER A 252 6.17 16.83 14.63
C SER A 252 7.69 16.82 14.53
N VAL A 253 8.20 17.27 13.39
CA VAL A 253 9.63 17.40 13.10
C VAL A 253 10.06 18.85 12.88
N ARG A 254 9.17 19.81 13.19
CA ARG A 254 9.44 21.24 13.17
C ARG A 254 9.61 21.72 14.61
N ASN A 255 10.66 22.50 14.86
CA ASN A 255 10.81 23.20 16.14
C ASN A 255 10.04 24.52 16.05
N TYR A 256 8.92 24.62 16.76
CA TYR A 256 8.12 25.85 16.82
C TYR A 256 8.65 26.87 17.84
N ASP A 257 9.64 26.47 18.66
CA ASP A 257 10.27 27.33 19.67
C ASP A 257 11.16 28.44 19.07
N ASP A 258 11.55 28.32 17.79
CA ASP A 258 12.43 29.28 17.11
C ASP A 258 11.66 30.43 16.41
N GLU A 259 10.32 30.45 16.46
CA GLU A 259 9.46 31.45 15.78
C GLU A 259 8.81 32.49 16.72
N LEU A 260 9.24 32.60 17.98
CA LEU A 260 8.72 33.56 18.98
C LEU A 260 9.70 34.68 19.37
#